data_AF-A0A0G1DTJ4-F1
#
_entry.id   AF-A0A0G1DTJ4-F1
#
_cell.length_a   1.000
_cell.length_b   1.000
_cell.length_c   1.000
_cell.angle_alpha   90.00
_cell.angle_beta   90.00
_cell.angle_gamma   90.00
#
_symmetry.space_group_name_H-M   'P 1'
#
loop_
_entity.id
_entity.type
_entity.pdbx_description
1 polymer ?
#
loop_
_entity_poly.entity_id
_entity_poly.type
_entity_poly.pdbx_seq_one_letter_code
_entity_poly.pdbx_strand_id
1 'polypeptide(L)'
;MKIDLKKGFTLIELLVVLVIISVLASVILAYLGSARGKSNDAKIISQVGQMTPQGFLFSGAIGTSYVSSAYKVSSGITGAAVNGTPASGTLFNATSPSLNSLYLLASSLPGNTYIYYGWNGADPNNTGAWFFAASTSTGAFCNDNKGTKKIFTGTSPTTVAGFTVAFSNATAAGGYRCD
;
A
#
# COMPACT_ATOMS: atom_id res chain seq x y z
N MET A 1 12.40 50.67 48.42
CA MET A 1 12.35 49.88 47.17
C MET A 1 12.63 48.44 47.54
N LYS A 2 11.61 47.58 47.50
CA LYS A 2 11.71 46.17 47.90
C LYS A 2 12.25 45.39 46.69
N ILE A 3 13.46 44.84 46.78
CA ILE A 3 14.05 44.05 45.71
C ILE A 3 13.49 42.64 45.84
N ASP A 4 12.57 42.27 44.95
CA ASP A 4 12.13 40.89 44.78
C ASP A 4 13.29 40.07 44.19
N LEU A 5 13.88 39.20 45.00
CA LEU A 5 14.81 38.18 44.53
C LEU A 5 14.01 37.18 43.68
N LYS A 6 14.00 37.36 42.36
CA LYS A 6 13.52 36.34 41.43
C LYS A 6 14.32 35.06 41.68
N LYS A 7 13.67 34.02 42.22
CA LYS A 7 14.28 32.70 42.43
C LYS A 7 14.82 32.20 41.09
N GLY A 8 16.14 32.09 40.98
CA GLY A 8 16.81 31.54 39.81
C GLY A 8 16.61 30.03 39.72
N PHE A 9 16.60 29.49 38.50
CA PHE A 9 16.53 28.07 38.23
C PHE A 9 17.88 27.43 38.61
N THR A 10 17.87 26.38 39.42
CA THR A 10 19.10 25.70 39.87
C THR A 10 19.60 24.71 38.82
N LEU A 11 20.91 24.47 38.80
CA LEU A 11 21.53 23.46 37.92
C LEU A 11 20.97 22.05 38.17
N ILE A 12 20.61 21.73 39.42
CA ILE A 12 20.04 20.43 39.77
C ILE A 12 18.61 20.27 39.24
N GLU A 13 17.81 21.33 39.24
CA GLU A 13 16.47 21.31 38.63
C GLU A 13 16.56 21.08 37.12
N LEU A 14 17.54 21.69 36.44
CA LEU A 14 17.75 21.46 35.00
C LEU A 14 18.28 20.04 34.71
N LEU A 15 19.14 19.52 35.58
CA LEU A 15 19.71 18.18 35.46
C LEU A 15 18.65 17.09 35.62
N VAL A 16 17.78 17.20 36.63
CA VAL A 16 16.71 16.22 36.88
C VAL A 16 15.72 16.17 35.70
N VAL A 17 15.39 17.33 35.11
CA VAL A 17 14.48 17.39 33.96
C VAL A 17 15.04 16.67 32.75
N LEU A 18 16.32 16.85 32.42
CA LEU A 18 16.97 16.14 31.31
C LEU A 18 16.98 14.62 31.55
N VAL A 19 17.23 14.19 32.80
CA VAL A 19 17.18 12.77 33.17
C VAL A 19 15.78 12.21 32.97
N ILE A 20 14.73 12.88 33.46
CA ILE A 20 13.35 12.40 33.30
C ILE A 20 12.93 12.38 31.82
N ILE A 21 13.23 13.42 31.05
CA ILE A 21 12.93 13.46 29.61
C ILE A 21 13.63 12.31 28.89
N SER A 22 14.89 12.01 29.24
CA SER A 22 15.64 10.92 28.62
C SER A 22 14.99 9.54 28.84
N VAL A 23 14.51 9.28 30.06
CA VAL A 23 13.83 8.02 30.39
C VAL A 23 12.50 7.92 29.66
N LEU A 24 11.69 8.98 29.66
CA LEU A 24 10.38 8.99 28.99
C LEU A 24 10.51 8.86 27.47
N ALA A 25 11.52 9.50 26.86
CA ALA A 25 11.78 9.40 25.43
C ALA A 25 12.09 7.96 24.99
N SER A 26 12.82 7.20 25.80
CA SER A 26 13.18 5.80 25.48
C SER A 26 11.95 4.89 25.31
N VAL A 27 10.95 5.06 26.18
CA VAL A 27 9.71 4.27 26.15
C VAL A 27 8.90 4.59 24.90
N ILE A 28 8.78 5.87 24.54
CA ILE A 28 8.01 6.31 23.37
C ILE A 28 8.62 5.77 22.06
N LEU A 29 9.96 5.80 21.95
CA LEU A 29 10.67 5.31 20.77
C LEU A 29 10.45 3.81 20.53
N ALA A 30 10.36 3.00 21.59
CA ALA A 30 10.09 1.58 21.49
C ALA A 30 8.72 1.26 20.84
N TYR A 31 7.71 2.10 21.07
CA TYR A 31 6.36 1.90 20.52
C TYR A 31 6.16 2.51 19.13
N LEU A 32 6.94 3.52 18.76
CA LEU A 32 6.74 4.28 17.52
C LEU A 32 6.93 3.43 16.26
N GLY A 33 7.89 2.49 16.26
CA GLY A 33 8.13 1.59 15.11
C GLY A 33 6.91 0.72 14.80
N SER A 34 6.39 0.03 15.80
CA SER A 34 5.19 -0.81 15.69
C SER A 34 3.94 0.00 15.32
N ALA A 35 3.78 1.20 15.89
CA ALA A 35 2.67 2.09 15.54
C ALA A 35 2.71 2.54 14.07
N ARG A 36 3.89 2.86 13.54
CA ARG A 36 4.08 3.19 12.12
C ARG A 36 3.79 1.99 11.21
N GLY A 37 4.22 0.79 11.59
CA GLY A 37 3.90 -0.44 10.87
C GLY A 37 2.39 -0.65 10.74
N LYS A 38 1.66 -0.56 11.86
CA LYS A 38 0.19 -0.68 11.88
C LYS A 38 -0.51 0.41 11.07
N SER A 39 -0.01 1.65 11.14
CA SER A 39 -0.54 2.77 10.34
C SER A 39 -0.36 2.52 8.83
N ASN A 40 0.80 2.01 8.42
CA ASN A 40 1.07 1.63 7.04
C ASN A 40 0.16 0.50 6.56
N ASP A 41 -0.05 -0.53 7.38
CA ASP A 41 -0.98 -1.63 7.07
C ASP A 41 -2.42 -1.13 6.91
N ALA A 42 -2.89 -0.25 7.81
CA ALA A 42 -4.21 0.37 7.70
C ALA A 42 -4.35 1.20 6.41
N LYS A 43 -3.29 1.93 6.04
CA LYS A 43 -3.25 2.66 4.77
C LYS A 43 -3.33 1.72 3.57
N ILE A 44 -2.60 0.61 3.57
CA ILE A 44 -2.64 -0.39 2.50
C ILE A 44 -4.06 -0.95 2.35
N ILE A 45 -4.67 -1.41 3.43
CA ILE A 45 -6.02 -1.98 3.42
C ILE A 45 -7.05 -0.96 2.93
N SER A 46 -6.96 0.28 3.41
CA SER A 46 -7.87 1.36 3.02
C SER A 46 -7.74 1.72 1.53
N GLN A 47 -6.52 1.92 1.03
CA GLN A 47 -6.30 2.33 -0.36
C GLN A 47 -6.62 1.21 -1.35
N VAL A 48 -6.17 -0.01 -1.08
CA VAL A 48 -6.48 -1.18 -1.91
C VAL A 48 -7.98 -1.48 -1.89
N GLY A 49 -8.63 -1.34 -0.73
CA GLY A 49 -10.08 -1.55 -0.59
C GLY A 49 -10.95 -0.50 -1.28
N GLN A 50 -10.39 0.65 -1.67
CA GLN A 50 -11.05 1.69 -2.45
C GLN A 50 -10.85 1.53 -3.97
N MET A 51 -10.04 0.56 -4.41
CA MET A 51 -9.75 0.38 -5.84
C MET A 51 -10.96 -0.09 -6.65
N THR A 52 -11.90 -0.84 -6.05
CA THR A 52 -13.08 -1.34 -6.77
C THR A 52 -13.95 -0.23 -7.37
N PRO A 53 -14.48 0.71 -6.56
CA PRO A 53 -15.28 1.82 -7.11
C PRO A 53 -14.48 2.70 -8.08
N GLN A 54 -13.19 2.94 -7.81
CA GLN A 54 -12.33 3.72 -8.71
C GLN A 54 -12.11 3.00 -10.06
N GLY A 55 -11.96 1.67 -10.05
CA GLY A 55 -11.73 0.88 -11.24
C GLY A 55 -12.90 0.92 -12.23
N PHE A 56 -14.13 1.05 -11.74
CA PHE A 56 -15.31 1.27 -12.59
C PHE A 56 -15.32 2.65 -13.25
N LEU A 57 -14.67 3.67 -12.68
CA LEU A 57 -14.60 5.00 -13.29
C LEU A 57 -13.52 5.12 -14.37
N PHE A 58 -12.74 4.06 -14.62
CA PHE A 58 -11.63 4.06 -15.57
C PHE A 58 -12.10 4.30 -17.01
N SER A 59 -11.43 5.22 -17.69
CA SER A 59 -11.76 5.65 -19.06
C SER A 59 -10.57 5.63 -20.02
N GLY A 60 -9.47 4.98 -19.61
CA GLY A 60 -8.25 4.88 -20.42
C GLY A 60 -8.29 3.75 -21.45
N ALA A 61 -7.11 3.42 -21.96
CA ALA A 61 -6.94 2.36 -22.94
C ALA A 61 -7.26 0.98 -22.35
N ILE A 62 -8.03 0.21 -23.09
CA ILE A 62 -8.30 -1.19 -22.82
C ILE A 62 -7.10 -2.03 -23.29
N GLY A 63 -6.60 -2.92 -22.43
CA GLY A 63 -5.50 -3.82 -22.78
C GLY A 63 -4.99 -4.62 -21.58
N THR A 64 -4.62 -5.88 -21.79
CA THR A 64 -4.12 -6.75 -20.74
C THR A 64 -2.93 -6.12 -20.02
N SER A 65 -3.01 -6.05 -18.68
CA SER A 65 -1.93 -5.56 -17.83
C SER A 65 -1.84 -6.44 -16.61
N TYR A 66 -0.71 -7.13 -16.45
CA TYR A 66 -0.47 -8.00 -15.32
C TYR A 66 1.02 -8.05 -15.05
N VAL A 67 1.39 -8.23 -13.79
CA VAL A 67 2.81 -8.31 -13.44
C VAL A 67 3.29 -9.76 -13.46
N SER A 68 4.43 -9.99 -14.12
CA SER A 68 5.11 -11.29 -14.16
C SER A 68 5.96 -11.55 -12.90
N SER A 69 6.14 -10.51 -12.07
CA SER A 69 6.88 -10.56 -10.82
C SER A 69 6.22 -9.64 -9.79
N ALA A 70 6.29 -10.00 -8.50
CA ALA A 70 5.91 -9.09 -7.43
C ALA A 70 7.02 -8.03 -7.28
N TYR A 71 6.65 -6.77 -7.12
CA TYR A 71 7.60 -5.66 -7.05
C TYR A 71 7.26 -4.73 -5.91
N LYS A 72 8.28 -4.02 -5.43
CA LYS A 72 8.13 -3.03 -4.37
C LYS A 72 7.62 -1.72 -4.94
N VAL A 73 6.70 -1.07 -4.23
CA VAL A 73 6.22 0.27 -4.58
C VAL A 73 7.36 1.29 -4.67
N SER A 74 8.40 1.17 -3.82
CA SER A 74 9.59 2.03 -3.86
C SER A 74 10.41 1.92 -5.15
N SER A 75 10.29 0.81 -5.88
CA SER A 75 10.95 0.60 -7.18
C SER A 75 10.15 1.21 -8.34
N GLY A 76 9.05 1.90 -8.05
CA GLY A 76 8.12 2.42 -9.03
C GLY A 76 7.07 1.38 -9.41
N ILE A 77 5.87 1.87 -9.74
CA ILE A 77 4.81 1.03 -10.28
C ILE A 77 4.96 1.04 -11.78
N THR A 78 5.70 0.08 -12.29
CA THR A 78 5.77 -0.12 -13.74
C THR A 78 4.57 -0.98 -14.12
N GLY A 79 3.68 -0.44 -14.94
CA GLY A 79 2.73 -1.27 -15.67
C GLY A 79 3.51 -2.27 -16.48
N ALA A 80 3.41 -3.54 -16.11
CA ALA A 80 3.96 -4.61 -16.93
C ALA A 80 3.17 -4.65 -18.24
N ALA A 81 3.72 -4.00 -19.26
CA ALA A 81 3.33 -4.20 -20.64
C ALA A 81 3.71 -5.63 -21.01
N VAL A 82 2.76 -6.42 -21.48
CA VAL A 82 3.05 -7.75 -22.00
C VAL A 82 2.49 -7.84 -23.41
N ASN A 83 3.36 -8.19 -24.36
CA ASN A 83 3.07 -8.46 -25.77
C ASN A 83 2.00 -7.56 -26.40
N GLY A 84 2.40 -6.36 -26.83
CA GLY A 84 1.62 -5.52 -27.74
C GLY A 84 0.62 -4.55 -27.11
N THR A 85 0.49 -4.49 -25.78
CA THR A 85 -0.26 -3.42 -25.12
C THR A 85 0.60 -2.16 -24.92
N PRO A 86 0.03 -0.94 -25.10
CA PRO A 86 0.76 0.29 -24.83
C PRO A 86 1.24 0.32 -23.38
N ALA A 87 2.50 0.66 -23.17
CA ALA A 87 3.13 0.81 -21.85
C ALA A 87 2.61 2.02 -21.05
N SER A 88 1.44 2.57 -21.40
CA SER A 88 0.81 3.72 -20.75
C SER A 88 -0.68 3.74 -21.10
N GLY A 89 -1.50 4.31 -20.20
CA GLY A 89 -2.91 4.53 -20.45
C GLY A 89 -3.85 3.42 -19.98
N THR A 90 -3.34 2.33 -19.40
CA THR A 90 -4.15 1.18 -18.90
C THR A 90 -4.53 1.32 -17.42
N LEU A 91 -5.42 0.43 -16.93
CA LEU A 91 -6.03 0.49 -15.59
C LEU A 91 -5.02 0.71 -14.44
N PHE A 92 -3.84 0.07 -14.48
CA PHE A 92 -2.85 0.13 -13.41
C PHE A 92 -1.64 1.05 -13.71
N ASN A 93 -1.58 1.67 -14.89
CA ASN A 93 -0.37 2.37 -15.35
C ASN A 93 -0.63 3.72 -16.05
N ALA A 94 -1.89 4.12 -16.18
CA ALA A 94 -2.23 5.48 -16.60
C ALA A 94 -1.81 6.49 -15.53
N THR A 95 -0.90 7.41 -15.85
CA THR A 95 -0.45 8.46 -14.93
C THR A 95 -1.32 9.72 -14.99
N SER A 96 -2.09 9.89 -16.06
CA SER A 96 -3.03 11.00 -16.23
C SER A 96 -4.22 10.88 -15.27
N PRO A 97 -4.45 11.85 -14.36
CA PRO A 97 -5.55 11.79 -13.39
C PRO A 97 -6.94 11.73 -14.01
N SER A 98 -7.10 12.28 -15.22
CA SER A 98 -8.36 12.28 -15.99
C SER A 98 -8.84 10.88 -16.38
N LEU A 99 -7.96 9.88 -16.38
CA LEU A 99 -8.28 8.51 -16.78
C LEU A 99 -8.80 7.66 -15.62
N ASN A 100 -8.84 8.20 -14.40
CA ASN A 100 -9.33 7.50 -13.19
C ASN A 100 -8.65 6.14 -12.95
N SER A 101 -7.38 6.03 -13.30
CA SER A 101 -6.62 4.79 -13.13
C SER A 101 -6.37 4.44 -11.65
N LEU A 102 -6.02 3.18 -11.41
CA LEU A 102 -5.62 2.68 -10.09
C LEU A 102 -4.14 2.98 -9.78
N TYR A 103 -3.40 3.57 -10.73
CA TYR A 103 -1.97 3.89 -10.57
C TYR A 103 -1.72 4.84 -9.39
N LEU A 104 -2.55 5.89 -9.23
CA LEU A 104 -2.36 6.87 -8.16
C LEU A 104 -2.61 6.26 -6.77
N LEU A 105 -3.63 5.42 -6.65
CA LEU A 105 -3.90 4.67 -5.41
C LEU A 105 -2.73 3.73 -5.09
N ALA A 106 -2.28 2.96 -6.08
CA ALA A 106 -1.19 2.02 -5.91
C ALA A 106 0.14 2.72 -5.56
N SER A 107 0.48 3.82 -6.25
CA SER A 107 1.76 4.54 -6.07
C SER A 107 1.82 5.29 -4.74
N SER A 108 0.66 5.57 -4.14
CA SER A 108 0.58 6.19 -2.82
C SER A 108 0.78 5.22 -1.65
N LEU A 109 0.88 3.91 -1.90
CA LEU A 109 1.14 2.89 -0.88
C LEU A 109 2.53 3.07 -0.23
N PRO A 110 2.75 2.56 1.00
CA PRO A 110 4.07 2.59 1.63
C PRO A 110 5.14 1.94 0.75
N GLY A 111 6.33 2.55 0.62
CA GLY A 111 7.35 2.09 -0.34
C GLY A 111 7.84 0.65 -0.17
N ASN A 112 7.85 0.11 1.04
CA ASN A 112 8.23 -1.28 1.32
C ASN A 112 7.11 -2.31 1.05
N THR A 113 5.98 -1.88 0.50
CA THR A 113 4.88 -2.76 0.10
C THR A 113 5.23 -3.46 -1.20
N TYR A 114 5.15 -4.79 -1.22
CA TYR A 114 5.13 -5.58 -2.44
C TYR A 114 3.72 -5.63 -2.98
N ILE A 115 3.58 -5.53 -4.30
CA ILE A 115 2.28 -5.60 -4.96
C ILE A 115 2.28 -6.61 -6.09
N TYR A 116 1.09 -7.18 -6.31
CA TYR A 116 0.82 -8.19 -7.32
C TYR A 116 -0.59 -7.96 -7.87
N TYR A 117 -0.72 -7.77 -9.17
CA TYR A 117 -2.01 -7.51 -9.81
C TYR A 117 -2.09 -8.14 -11.18
N GLY A 118 -3.31 -8.24 -11.69
CA GLY A 118 -3.59 -8.62 -13.06
C GLY A 118 -4.93 -8.07 -13.52
N TRP A 119 -5.02 -7.82 -14.83
CA TRP A 119 -6.24 -7.43 -15.53
C TRP A 119 -6.32 -8.17 -16.86
N ASN A 120 -7.50 -8.71 -17.16
CA ASN A 120 -7.81 -9.40 -18.43
C ASN A 120 -7.85 -8.47 -19.64
N GLY A 121 -7.70 -7.15 -19.45
CA GLY A 121 -7.70 -6.20 -20.54
C GLY A 121 -9.05 -5.99 -21.20
N ALA A 122 -10.16 -6.23 -20.51
CA ALA A 122 -11.50 -5.86 -20.94
C ALA A 122 -12.05 -4.71 -20.09
N ASP A 123 -13.03 -3.96 -20.62
CA ASP A 123 -13.64 -2.80 -19.94
C ASP A 123 -14.06 -3.14 -18.49
N PRO A 124 -13.49 -2.46 -17.47
CA PRO A 124 -13.84 -2.68 -16.07
C PRO A 124 -15.33 -2.57 -15.76
N ASN A 125 -16.11 -1.82 -16.56
CA ASN A 125 -17.55 -1.63 -16.38
C ASN A 125 -18.42 -2.76 -16.94
N ASN A 126 -17.82 -3.71 -17.65
CA ASN A 126 -18.57 -4.76 -18.34
C ASN A 126 -18.00 -6.14 -18.01
N THR A 127 -17.05 -6.63 -18.81
CA THR A 127 -16.45 -7.96 -18.67
C THR A 127 -15.03 -7.93 -18.11
N GLY A 128 -14.55 -6.76 -17.71
CA GLY A 128 -13.23 -6.55 -17.12
C GLY A 128 -13.09 -7.30 -15.80
N ALA A 129 -12.08 -8.16 -15.74
CA ALA A 129 -11.70 -8.93 -14.55
C ALA A 129 -10.29 -8.53 -14.13
N TRP A 130 -10.16 -8.09 -12.89
CA TRP A 130 -8.88 -7.67 -12.34
C TRP A 130 -8.82 -7.94 -10.83
N PHE A 131 -7.61 -8.06 -10.33
CA PHE A 131 -7.33 -8.11 -8.90
C PHE A 131 -6.10 -7.26 -8.59
N PHE A 132 -6.00 -6.81 -7.34
CA PHE A 132 -4.86 -6.11 -6.79
C PHE A 132 -4.58 -6.64 -5.39
N ALA A 133 -3.39 -7.20 -5.20
CA ALA A 133 -2.89 -7.68 -3.93
C ALA A 133 -1.67 -6.87 -3.48
N ALA A 134 -1.60 -6.58 -2.18
CA ALA A 134 -0.52 -5.86 -1.55
C ALA A 134 -0.08 -6.57 -0.27
N SER A 135 1.23 -6.62 -0.02
CA SER A 135 1.80 -7.18 1.20
C SER A 135 1.62 -6.23 2.38
N THR A 136 1.22 -6.72 3.54
CA THR A 136 1.23 -5.97 4.80
C THR A 136 2.39 -6.42 5.68
N SER A 137 2.62 -5.77 6.82
CA SER A 137 3.66 -6.20 7.75
C SER A 137 3.44 -7.61 8.33
N THR A 138 2.20 -8.11 8.29
CA THR A 138 1.78 -9.40 8.89
C THR A 138 1.07 -10.33 7.90
N GLY A 139 1.23 -10.11 6.59
CA GLY A 139 0.62 -10.94 5.56
C GLY A 139 0.35 -10.17 4.28
N ALA A 140 -0.88 -10.23 3.77
CA ALA A 140 -1.28 -9.52 2.56
C ALA A 140 -2.77 -9.19 2.53
N PHE A 141 -3.15 -8.27 1.66
CA PHE A 141 -4.53 -7.88 1.40
C PHE A 141 -4.80 -7.88 -0.10
N CYS A 142 -5.91 -8.48 -0.52
CA CYS A 142 -6.34 -8.56 -1.91
C CYS A 142 -7.70 -7.90 -2.07
N ASN A 143 -7.87 -7.15 -3.16
CA ASN A 143 -9.15 -6.64 -3.63
C ASN A 143 -9.33 -6.90 -5.13
N ASP A 144 -10.54 -7.23 -5.57
CA ASP A 144 -10.84 -7.53 -6.97
C ASP A 144 -11.99 -6.68 -7.56
N ASN A 145 -12.24 -6.89 -8.86
CA ASN A 145 -13.26 -6.21 -9.62
C ASN A 145 -14.70 -6.49 -9.14
N LYS A 146 -14.91 -7.56 -8.36
CA LYS A 146 -16.21 -7.87 -7.75
C LYS A 146 -16.38 -7.22 -6.36
N GLY A 147 -15.34 -6.57 -5.86
CA GLY A 147 -15.31 -5.98 -4.52
C GLY A 147 -15.04 -7.00 -3.42
N THR A 148 -14.61 -8.21 -3.78
CA THR A 148 -14.19 -9.21 -2.81
C THR A 148 -12.87 -8.77 -2.19
N LYS A 149 -12.87 -8.66 -0.86
CA LYS A 149 -11.72 -8.25 -0.05
C LYS A 149 -11.27 -9.43 0.80
N LYS A 150 -10.01 -9.84 0.67
CA LYS A 150 -9.44 -10.96 1.44
C LYS A 150 -8.16 -10.55 2.15
N ILE A 151 -8.07 -10.93 3.42
CA ILE A 151 -6.88 -10.74 4.25
C ILE A 151 -6.20 -12.10 4.38
N PHE A 152 -4.91 -12.14 4.08
CA PHE A 152 -4.02 -13.23 4.44
C PHE A 152 -3.18 -12.81 5.63
N THR A 153 -3.09 -13.67 6.65
CA THR A 153 -2.23 -13.46 7.82
C THR A 153 -1.13 -14.51 7.83
N GLY A 154 0.11 -14.10 8.07
CA GLY A 154 1.28 -14.97 8.01
C GLY A 154 2.51 -14.26 7.47
N THR A 155 3.37 -15.01 6.80
CA THR A 155 4.59 -14.44 6.20
C THR A 155 4.21 -13.51 5.05
N SER A 156 4.63 -12.24 5.15
CA SER A 156 4.38 -11.23 4.12
C SER A 156 4.97 -11.67 2.77
N PRO A 157 4.15 -11.83 1.71
CA PRO A 157 4.63 -12.31 0.43
C PRO A 157 5.44 -11.24 -0.30
N THR A 158 6.60 -11.65 -0.82
CA THR A 158 7.50 -10.79 -1.61
C THR A 158 7.69 -11.29 -3.04
N THR A 159 7.12 -12.45 -3.37
CA THR A 159 7.20 -13.12 -4.67
C THR A 159 5.81 -13.47 -5.17
N VAL A 160 5.67 -13.67 -6.49
CA VAL A 160 4.40 -14.10 -7.10
C VAL A 160 3.91 -15.40 -6.45
N ALA A 161 4.80 -16.38 -6.27
CA ALA A 161 4.45 -17.64 -5.60
C ALA A 161 3.89 -17.42 -4.19
N GLY A 162 4.47 -16.49 -3.42
CA GLY A 162 3.94 -16.13 -2.10
C GLY A 162 2.53 -15.53 -2.18
N PHE A 163 2.28 -14.65 -3.14
CA PHE A 163 0.93 -14.11 -3.36
C PHE A 163 -0.06 -15.17 -3.86
N THR A 164 0.36 -16.10 -4.71
CA THR A 164 -0.49 -17.21 -5.16
C THR A 164 -0.82 -18.18 -4.03
N VAL A 165 0.10 -18.40 -3.08
CA VAL A 165 -0.21 -19.17 -1.85
C VAL A 165 -1.20 -18.42 -0.96
N ALA A 166 -1.05 -17.10 -0.82
CA ALA A 166 -1.98 -16.27 -0.05
C ALA A 166 -3.38 -16.19 -0.70
N PHE A 167 -3.42 -16.15 -2.03
CA PHE A 167 -4.62 -15.94 -2.85
C PHE A 167 -4.55 -16.85 -4.09
N SER A 168 -5.08 -18.07 -3.98
CA SER A 168 -4.95 -19.11 -5.02
C SER A 168 -5.58 -18.74 -6.36
N ASN A 169 -6.68 -17.98 -6.34
CA ASN A 169 -7.36 -17.54 -7.57
C ASN A 169 -6.88 -16.18 -8.07
N ALA A 170 -5.94 -15.53 -7.37
CA ALA A 170 -5.39 -14.25 -7.77
C ALA A 170 -4.25 -14.49 -8.75
N THR A 171 -4.51 -15.10 -9.90
CA THR A 171 -3.48 -15.36 -10.91
C THR A 171 -3.54 -14.31 -12.01
N ALA A 172 -2.38 -13.73 -12.31
CA ALA A 172 -2.16 -12.79 -13.40
C ALA A 172 -2.63 -13.31 -14.78
N ALA A 173 -2.68 -14.64 -14.93
CA ALA A 173 -3.09 -15.35 -16.13
C ALA A 173 -4.44 -16.10 -15.93
N GLY A 174 -5.52 -15.35 -15.70
CA GLY A 174 -6.88 -15.87 -15.84
C GLY A 174 -7.70 -16.00 -14.55
N GLY A 175 -7.08 -15.98 -13.37
CA GLY A 175 -7.81 -16.17 -12.11
C GLY A 175 -8.55 -14.90 -11.67
N TYR A 176 -7.88 -13.76 -11.72
CA TYR A 176 -8.42 -12.41 -11.44
C TYR A 176 -9.37 -12.27 -10.23
N ARG A 177 -9.20 -13.09 -9.19
CA ARG A 177 -10.10 -13.16 -8.04
C ARG A 177 -9.35 -13.30 -6.74
N CYS A 178 -9.84 -12.66 -5.68
CA CYS A 178 -9.19 -12.72 -4.38
C CYS A 178 -9.62 -13.91 -3.51
N ASP A 179 -10.77 -14.52 -3.78
CA ASP A 179 -11.31 -15.65 -3.00
C ASP A 179 -10.55 -16.96 -3.17
#